data_AF-A0A9Q0PN70-F1
#
_entry.id   AF-A0A9Q0PN70-F1
#
_cell.length_a   1.000
_cell.length_b   1.000
_cell.length_c   1.000
_cell.angle_alpha   90.00
_cell.angle_beta   90.00
_cell.angle_gamma   90.00
#
_symmetry.space_group_name_H-M   'P 1'
#
loop_
_entity.id
_entity.type
_entity.pdbx_description
1 polymer ?
#
loop_
_entity_poly.entity_id
_entity_poly.type
_entity_poly.pdbx_seq_one_letter_code
_entity_poly.pdbx_strand_id
1 'polypeptide(L)'
;MKVAKDADALLSYDPNLRLPLWPSEEEACEQIMSIWDEADVIEVSDNELQFLTGSDKIDDETAMLLWRRNFMLLLVALGEKGCNYYTKVSNFSSVFQCLILTFLWLTML
;
A
#
# COMPACT_ATOMS: atom_id res chain seq x y z
N MET A 1 8.47 -7.00 -11.32
CA MET A 1 8.77 -5.55 -11.34
C MET A 1 9.90 -5.17 -12.29
N LYS A 2 11.09 -5.82 -12.24
CA LYS A 2 12.25 -5.44 -13.09
C LYS A 2 11.96 -5.18 -14.58
N VAL A 3 11.31 -6.10 -15.29
CA VAL A 3 11.02 -5.93 -16.74
C VAL A 3 10.13 -4.71 -17.01
N ALA A 4 9.14 -4.47 -16.14
CA ALA A 4 8.26 -3.31 -16.26
C ALA A 4 9.02 -2.00 -15.92
N LYS A 5 9.90 -2.03 -14.91
CA LYS A 5 10.81 -0.92 -14.57
C LYS A 5 11.74 -0.56 -15.74
N ASP A 6 12.33 -1.57 -16.38
CA ASP A 6 13.22 -1.40 -17.54
C ASP A 6 12.46 -0.84 -18.76
N ALA A 7 11.13 -1.01 -18.80
CA ALA A 7 10.24 -0.46 -19.81
C ALA A 7 9.65 0.91 -19.44
N ASP A 8 10.12 1.54 -18.36
CA ASP A 8 9.64 2.83 -17.85
C ASP A 8 8.14 2.82 -17.50
N ALA A 9 7.61 1.65 -17.13
CA ALA A 9 6.23 1.49 -16.70
C ALA A 9 6.06 1.89 -15.24
N LEU A 10 4.90 2.48 -14.92
CA LEU A 10 4.49 2.76 -13.54
C LEU A 10 4.24 1.46 -12.78
N LEU A 11 4.84 1.32 -11.61
CA LEU A 11 4.72 0.12 -10.78
C LEU A 11 3.78 0.37 -9.60
N SER A 12 2.64 -0.31 -9.61
CA SER A 12 1.71 -0.37 -8.46
C SER A 12 1.90 -1.64 -7.66
N TYR A 13 1.78 -1.56 -6.34
CA TYR A 13 1.85 -2.71 -5.46
C TYR A 13 0.76 -2.65 -4.37
N ASP A 14 0.04 -3.77 -4.23
CA ASP A 14 -0.90 -4.07 -3.14
C ASP A 14 -0.42 -5.39 -2.51
N PRO A 15 -0.01 -5.39 -1.23
CA PRO A 15 0.48 -6.60 -0.58
C PRO A 15 -0.59 -7.68 -0.39
N ASN A 16 -1.88 -7.29 -0.35
CA ASN A 16 -3.05 -8.14 -0.19
C ASN A 16 -2.81 -9.30 0.81
N LEU A 17 -2.42 -8.94 2.03
CA LEU A 17 -1.95 -9.87 3.05
C LEU A 17 -3.00 -10.96 3.35
N ARG A 18 -2.51 -12.21 3.37
CA ARG A 18 -3.27 -13.40 3.76
C ARG A 18 -2.40 -14.25 4.67
N LEU A 19 -2.39 -13.92 5.96
CA LEU A 19 -1.55 -14.58 6.98
C LEU A 19 -1.55 -16.13 6.92
N PRO A 20 -2.67 -16.82 6.67
CA PRO A 20 -2.66 -18.29 6.57
C PRO A 20 -1.80 -18.87 5.43
N LEU A 21 -1.36 -18.05 4.47
CA LEU A 21 -0.49 -18.46 3.36
C LEU A 21 1.00 -18.35 3.69
N TRP A 22 1.35 -17.78 4.84
CA TRP A 22 2.73 -17.54 5.25
C TRP A 22 3.14 -18.47 6.39
N PRO A 23 4.42 -18.90 6.44
CA PRO A 23 4.92 -19.73 7.55
C PRO A 23 4.93 -18.99 8.89
N SER A 24 5.14 -17.67 8.88
CA SER A 24 4.99 -16.81 10.04
C SER A 24 4.64 -15.36 9.65
N GLU A 25 4.25 -14.55 10.64
CA GLU A 25 4.00 -13.12 10.46
C GLU A 25 5.27 -12.37 10.07
N GLU A 26 6.41 -12.73 10.67
CA GLU A 26 7.70 -12.12 10.36
C GLU A 26 8.09 -12.37 8.90
N GLU A 27 7.94 -13.61 8.42
CA GLU A 27 8.25 -13.94 7.03
C GLU A 27 7.31 -13.20 6.05
N ALA A 28 6.02 -13.08 6.38
CA ALA A 28 5.09 -12.29 5.59
C ALA A 28 5.52 -10.83 5.48
N CYS A 29 5.89 -10.21 6.60
CA CYS A 29 6.33 -8.82 6.66
C CYS A 29 7.63 -8.61 5.88
N GLU A 30 8.63 -9.48 6.08
CA GLU A 30 9.91 -9.42 5.35
C GLU A 30 9.71 -9.52 3.83
N GLN A 31 8.86 -10.46 3.38
CA GLN A 31 8.61 -10.66 1.96
C GLN A 31 7.81 -9.51 1.33
N ILE A 32 6.80 -8.98 2.03
CA ILE A 32 6.07 -7.79 1.59
C ILE A 32 7.02 -6.60 1.47
N MET A 33 7.86 -6.37 2.49
CA MET A 33 8.78 -5.23 2.51
C MET A 33 9.92 -5.38 1.50
N SER A 34 10.24 -6.59 1.05
CA SER A 34 11.31 -6.84 0.06
C SER A 34 11.08 -6.17 -1.29
N ILE A 35 9.82 -5.90 -1.65
CA ILE A 35 9.45 -5.23 -2.91
C ILE A 35 8.93 -3.80 -2.72
N TRP A 36 8.94 -3.31 -1.47
CA TRP A 36 8.40 -2.00 -1.11
C TRP A 36 9.10 -0.87 -1.88
N ASP A 37 10.43 -0.90 -1.94
CA ASP A 37 11.25 0.15 -2.59
C ASP A 37 11.23 0.09 -4.13
N GLU A 38 10.59 -0.92 -4.71
CA GLU A 38 10.46 -1.06 -6.17
C GLU A 38 9.15 -0.45 -6.71
N ALA A 39 8.18 -0.17 -5.85
CA ALA A 39 6.89 0.38 -6.26
C ALA A 39 6.90 1.91 -6.36
N ASP A 40 6.11 2.46 -7.28
CA ASP A 40 5.81 3.89 -7.38
C ASP A 40 4.49 4.23 -6.66
N VAL A 41 3.54 3.30 -6.69
CA VAL A 41 2.22 3.44 -6.06
C VAL A 41 2.02 2.26 -5.11
N ILE A 42 1.66 2.54 -3.87
CA ILE A 42 1.28 1.51 -2.90
C ILE A 42 -0.14 1.71 -2.42
N GLU A 43 -0.89 0.63 -2.30
CA GLU A 43 -2.17 0.58 -1.61
C GLU A 43 -2.08 -0.41 -0.45
N VAL A 44 -2.52 0.02 0.74
CA VAL A 44 -2.67 -0.84 1.92
C VAL A 44 -4.02 -0.58 2.58
N SER A 45 -4.57 -1.61 3.22
CA SER A 45 -5.68 -1.47 4.16
C SER A 45 -5.22 -0.91 5.51
N ASP A 46 -6.18 -0.52 6.34
CA ASP A 46 -5.95 -0.18 7.75
C ASP A 46 -5.29 -1.33 8.53
N ASN A 47 -5.76 -2.56 8.35
CA ASN A 47 -5.18 -3.75 8.98
C ASN A 47 -3.73 -3.98 8.54
N GLU A 48 -3.42 -3.81 7.25
CA GLU A 48 -2.04 -3.95 6.74
C GLU A 48 -1.14 -2.81 7.22
N LEU A 49 -1.66 -1.59 7.34
CA LEU A 49 -0.91 -0.49 7.95
C LEU A 49 -0.49 -0.84 9.38
N GLN A 50 -1.42 -1.34 10.19
CA GLN A 50 -1.11 -1.76 11.56
C GLN A 50 -0.10 -2.92 11.59
N PHE A 51 -0.31 -3.94 10.75
CA PHE A 51 0.58 -5.09 10.64
C PHE A 51 2.01 -4.70 10.27
N LEU A 52 2.19 -3.86 9.24
CA LEU A 52 3.51 -3.49 8.73
C LEU A 52 4.25 -2.49 9.62
N THR A 53 3.52 -1.68 10.41
CA THR A 53 4.12 -0.67 11.29
C THR A 53 4.23 -1.11 12.75
N GLY A 54 3.50 -2.16 13.16
CA GLY A 54 3.35 -2.55 14.55
C GLY A 54 2.61 -1.51 15.41
N SER A 55 1.95 -0.54 14.78
CA SER A 55 1.20 0.52 15.46
C SER A 55 -0.28 0.16 15.54
N ASP A 56 -0.92 0.44 16.67
CA ASP A 56 -2.38 0.33 16.81
C ASP A 56 -3.12 1.53 16.20
N LYS A 57 -2.40 2.56 15.77
CA LYS A 57 -2.99 3.80 15.24
C LYS A 57 -3.15 3.75 13.72
N ILE A 58 -4.24 4.36 13.25
CA ILE A 58 -4.50 4.58 11.82
C ILE A 58 -4.53 6.10 11.62
N ASP A 59 -3.34 6.69 11.47
CA ASP A 59 -3.15 8.13 11.32
C ASP A 59 -2.02 8.45 10.33
N ASP A 60 -1.90 9.73 10.00
CA ASP A 60 -0.92 10.22 9.03
C ASP A 60 0.52 9.93 9.48
N GLU A 61 0.81 10.03 10.79
CA GLU A 61 2.15 9.74 11.32
C GLU A 61 2.53 8.27 11.09
N THR A 62 1.60 7.36 11.35
CA THR A 62 1.79 5.92 11.13
C THR A 62 1.92 5.59 9.65
N ALA A 63 1.06 6.15 8.79
CA ALA A 63 1.15 5.97 7.35
C ALA A 63 2.50 6.44 6.77
N MET A 64 3.02 7.56 7.28
CA MET A 64 4.29 8.12 6.82
C MET A 64 5.51 7.26 7.20
N LEU A 65 5.41 6.31 8.13
CA LEU A 65 6.48 5.31 8.40
C LEU A 65 6.72 4.40 7.18
N LEU A 66 5.67 4.13 6.40
CA LEU A 66 5.75 3.30 5.20
C LEU A 66 6.19 4.09 3.97
N TRP A 67 6.21 5.42 4.02
CA TRP A 67 6.59 6.27 2.90
C TRP A 67 8.05 6.07 2.47
N ARG A 68 8.31 6.12 1.16
CA ARG A 68 9.65 6.07 0.57
C ARG A 68 9.83 7.16 -0.48
N ARG A 69 11.08 7.56 -0.73
CA ARG A 69 11.38 8.71 -1.63
C ARG A 69 10.95 8.47 -3.07
N ASN A 70 10.93 7.22 -3.52
CA ASN A 70 10.47 6.81 -4.84
C ASN A 70 8.95 6.96 -4.99
N PHE A 71 8.16 6.78 -3.93
CA PHE A 71 6.70 6.76 -3.99
C PHE A 71 6.12 8.02 -4.61
N MET A 72 5.32 7.82 -5.64
CA MET A 72 4.44 8.82 -6.20
C MET A 72 3.14 8.93 -5.39
N LEU A 73 2.63 7.79 -4.90
CA LEU A 73 1.37 7.71 -4.18
C LEU A 73 1.38 6.57 -3.15
N LEU A 74 0.92 6.85 -1.93
CA LEU A 74 0.56 5.85 -0.92
C LEU A 74 -0.92 6.02 -0.59
N LEU A 75 -1.69 4.94 -0.71
CA LEU A 75 -3.11 4.87 -0.38
C LEU A 75 -3.29 4.01 0.88
N VAL A 76 -4.05 4.54 1.84
CA VAL A 76 -4.51 3.78 3.01
C VAL A 76 -6.02 3.66 2.92
N ALA A 77 -6.52 2.48 2.55
CA ALA A 77 -7.94 2.18 2.45
C ALA A 77 -8.56 1.97 3.84
N LEU A 78 -9.69 2.64 4.10
CA LEU A 78 -10.39 2.70 5.39
C LEU A 78 -11.81 2.13 5.30
N GLY A 79 -12.03 1.19 4.37
CA GLY A 79 -13.33 0.60 4.09
C GLY A 79 -14.38 1.64 3.69
N GLU A 80 -15.52 1.66 4.38
CA GLU A 80 -16.62 2.60 4.12
C GLU A 80 -16.25 4.06 4.34
N LYS A 81 -15.16 4.34 5.08
CA LYS A 81 -14.67 5.70 5.33
C LYS A 81 -13.87 6.28 4.16
N GLY A 82 -13.70 5.52 3.07
CA GLY A 82 -12.92 5.92 1.91
C GLY A 82 -11.44 5.57 2.06
N CYS A 83 -10.54 6.47 1.67
CA CYS A 83 -9.11 6.30 1.84
C CYS A 83 -8.41 7.63 2.19
N ASN A 84 -7.23 7.51 2.82
CA ASN A 84 -6.24 8.58 2.86
C ASN A 84 -5.24 8.38 1.72
N TYR A 85 -4.73 9.47 1.16
CA TYR A 85 -3.69 9.40 0.15
C TYR A 85 -2.55 10.38 0.45
N TYR A 86 -1.32 9.95 0.15
CA TYR A 86 -0.10 10.71 0.41
C TYR A 86 0.70 10.84 -0.89
N THR A 87 1.21 12.04 -1.19
CA THR A 87 1.98 12.33 -2.42
C THR A 87 3.18 13.24 -2.11
N LYS A 88 4.14 13.32 -3.05
CA LYS A 88 5.40 14.08 -2.86
C LYS A 88 5.23 15.59 -2.58
N VAL A 89 4.11 16.21 -2.99
CA VAL A 89 4.01 17.69 -3.05
C VAL A 89 3.16 18.29 -1.91
N SER A 90 2.35 17.49 -1.22
CA SER A 90 1.60 17.94 -0.05
C SER A 90 0.85 16.76 0.56
N ASN A 91 0.85 16.68 1.90
CA ASN A 91 -0.05 15.82 2.66
C ASN A 91 -1.48 16.38 2.47
N PHE A 92 -2.19 15.90 1.46
CA PHE A 92 -3.56 16.30 1.18
C PHE A 92 -4.46 15.12 1.56
N SER A 93 -5.05 15.15 2.74
CA SER A 93 -6.15 14.23 3.07
C SER A 93 -7.44 14.80 2.47
N SER A 94 -7.99 14.13 1.47
CA SER A 94 -9.39 14.33 1.07
C SER A 94 -10.07 12.98 0.98
N VAL A 95 -11.30 12.90 1.48
CA VAL A 95 -12.11 11.68 1.46
C VAL A 95 -12.50 11.41 0.00
N PHE A 96 -11.71 10.58 -0.68
CA PHE A 96 -12.11 9.98 -1.94
C PHE A 96 -12.67 8.58 -1.66
N GLN A 97 -13.89 8.33 -2.12
CA GLN A 97 -14.37 6.95 -2.17
C GLN A 97 -13.63 6.28 -3.31
N CYS A 98 -12.62 5.47 -2.96
CA CYS A 98 -11.75 4.81 -3.91
C CYS A 98 -12.53 3.75 -4.70
N LEU A 99 -13.05 4.11 -5.87
CA LEU A 99 -13.62 3.16 -6.84
C LEU A 99 -12.55 2.29 -7.51
N ILE A 100 -11.26 2.48 -7.20
CA ILE A 100 -10.15 1.66 -7.74
C ILE A 100 -10.25 0.21 -7.25
N LEU A 101 -10.77 -0.01 -6.03
CA LEU A 101 -10.98 -1.35 -5.48
C LEU A 101 -11.92 -2.22 -6.32
N THR A 102 -12.85 -1.63 -7.07
CA THR A 102 -13.76 -2.40 -7.92
C THR A 102 -13.13 -2.81 -9.26
N PHE A 103 -12.12 -2.09 -9.77
CA PHE A 103 -11.51 -2.39 -11.06
C PHE A 103 -10.33 -3.38 -10.98
N LEU A 104 -9.57 -3.39 -9.88
CA LEU A 104 -8.50 -4.37 -9.68
C LEU A 104 -9.03 -5.76 -9.28
N TRP A 105 -10.11 -5.84 -8.51
CA TRP A 105 -10.73 -7.13 -8.16
C TRP A 105 -11.39 -7.82 -9.37
N LEU A 106 -11.93 -7.06 -10.33
CA LEU A 106 -12.62 -7.60 -11.51
C LEU A 106 -11.69 -8.08 -12.62
N THR A 107 -10.39 -7.77 -12.56
CA THR A 107 -9.40 -8.25 -13.55
C THR A 107 -8.64 -9.50 -13.09
N MET A 108 -8.86 -9.96 -11.85
CA MET A 108 -8.28 -11.19 -11.29
C MET A 108 -9.29 -12.35 -11.13
N LEU A 109 -10.46 -12.27 -11.78
CA LEU A 109 -11.43 -13.38 -11.96
C LEU A 109 -11.58 -13.76 -13.43
#